data_AF-A0A957GS98-F1
#
_entry.id   AF-A0A957GS98-F1
#
_cell.length_a   1.000
_cell.length_b   1.000
_cell.length_c   1.000
_cell.angle_alpha   90.00
_cell.angle_beta   90.00
_cell.angle_gamma   90.00
#
_symmetry.space_group_name_H-M   'P 1'
#
loop_
_entity.id
_entity.type
_entity.pdbx_description
1 polymer ?
#
loop_
_entity_poly.entity_id
_entity_poly.type
_entity_poly.pdbx_seq_one_letter_code
_entity_poly.pdbx_strand_id
1 'polypeptide(L)'
;MKITITQTDPNSSDPFAAAVQFDGGPRHPVTISDPFDAQAENELRWYFEEWLIFPFTGQVRALDAAASTRTYGETLFRQLFHGDTLLEYKMGLRDGGLAQMQLEIRGTPAFHALHWETMWDPQQGQPLAVTVPFVRANDNPPPLHLRPKPSPTLNILLMVARPRGRGDVGYRTISRPLVESLRDGKLRANVAIVRPGTYRALVDHLEASRRQHGDGYYHIIHFDLHGSLLTYEQYQQVEQVNAASQLVYKGYGQPEVAAYDGFKAFLAFNGEQEGKSDLVLDSVIADLLQSHQIPIAILNACQSGMQLGAQETSLG
;
A
#
# COMPACT_ATOMS: atom_id res chain seq x y z
N MET A 1 0.53 1.32 24.48
CA MET A 1 -0.47 0.23 24.42
C MET A 1 -0.57 -0.27 23.00
N LYS A 2 -0.31 -1.56 22.78
CA LYS A 2 -0.53 -2.25 21.52
C LYS A 2 -1.90 -2.92 21.54
N ILE A 3 -2.74 -2.64 20.55
CA ILE A 3 -4.03 -3.30 20.33
C ILE A 3 -3.85 -4.24 19.13
N THR A 4 -3.95 -5.53 19.34
CA THR A 4 -3.89 -6.53 18.26
C THR A 4 -5.31 -7.02 17.95
N ILE A 5 -5.72 -6.87 16.70
CA ILE A 5 -6.98 -7.36 16.15
C ILE A 5 -6.64 -8.55 15.24
N THR A 6 -7.16 -9.73 15.56
CA THR A 6 -6.81 -10.97 14.85
C THR A 6 -8.05 -11.70 14.39
N GLN A 7 -8.17 -11.98 13.10
CA GLN A 7 -9.14 -12.92 12.56
C GLN A 7 -8.88 -14.32 13.18
N THR A 8 -9.91 -14.90 13.79
CA THR A 8 -9.80 -16.17 14.53
C THR A 8 -10.15 -17.39 13.70
N ASP A 9 -10.96 -17.23 12.65
CA ASP A 9 -11.27 -18.28 11.68
C ASP A 9 -10.80 -17.84 10.28
N PRO A 10 -9.73 -18.41 9.72
CA PRO A 10 -9.24 -18.04 8.40
C PRO A 10 -10.20 -18.45 7.26
N ASN A 11 -11.18 -19.32 7.51
CA ASN A 11 -12.18 -19.72 6.52
C ASN A 11 -13.42 -18.82 6.53
N SER A 12 -13.57 -17.94 7.54
CA SER A 12 -14.71 -17.03 7.60
C SER A 12 -14.58 -15.93 6.53
N SER A 13 -15.63 -15.75 5.74
CA SER A 13 -15.89 -14.50 5.00
C SER A 13 -16.58 -13.49 5.91
N ASP A 14 -16.81 -12.26 5.44
CA ASP A 14 -17.69 -11.30 6.12
C ASP A 14 -19.07 -11.94 6.44
N PRO A 15 -19.54 -11.96 7.70
CA PRO A 15 -18.92 -11.43 8.93
C PRO A 15 -17.72 -12.24 9.44
N PHE A 16 -16.60 -11.57 9.68
CA PHE A 16 -15.37 -12.17 10.18
C PHE A 16 -15.43 -12.43 11.68
N ALA A 17 -15.15 -13.67 12.09
CA ALA A 17 -14.91 -14.00 13.50
C ALA A 17 -13.50 -13.54 13.90
N ALA A 18 -13.39 -12.63 14.87
CA ALA A 18 -12.12 -12.02 15.27
C ALA A 18 -11.97 -11.92 16.80
N ALA A 19 -10.80 -11.47 17.25
CA ALA A 19 -10.56 -11.14 18.64
C ALA A 19 -9.67 -9.89 18.76
N VAL A 20 -9.95 -9.09 19.79
CA VAL A 20 -9.14 -7.92 20.18
C VAL A 20 -8.30 -8.30 21.40
N GLN A 21 -7.05 -7.87 21.44
CA GLN A 21 -6.12 -8.12 22.54
C GLN A 21 -5.33 -6.84 22.84
N PHE A 22 -5.20 -6.48 24.12
CA PHE A 22 -4.45 -5.30 24.57
C PHE A 22 -3.16 -5.74 25.25
N ASP A 23 -2.02 -5.23 24.79
CA ASP A 23 -0.67 -5.49 25.34
C ASP A 23 -0.36 -6.98 25.60
N GLY A 24 -0.89 -7.87 24.76
CA GLY A 24 -0.71 -9.33 24.89
C GLY A 24 -1.56 -9.99 26.01
N GLY A 25 -2.53 -9.27 26.57
CA GLY A 25 -3.46 -9.74 27.60
C GLY A 25 -4.52 -10.74 27.10
N PRO A 26 -5.69 -10.82 27.76
CA PRO A 26 -6.78 -11.68 27.33
C PRO A 26 -7.27 -11.35 25.90
N ARG A 27 -7.77 -12.37 25.19
CA ARG A 27 -8.42 -12.20 23.89
C ARG A 27 -9.91 -11.99 24.09
N HIS A 28 -10.43 -10.87 23.59
CA HIS A 28 -11.85 -10.53 23.63
C HIS A 28 -12.47 -10.87 22.27
N PRO A 29 -13.37 -11.86 22.18
CA PRO A 29 -13.99 -12.24 20.93
C PRO A 29 -14.90 -11.11 20.42
N VAL A 30 -14.82 -10.84 19.11
CA VAL A 30 -15.63 -9.86 18.41
C VAL A 30 -16.03 -10.40 17.04
N THR A 31 -17.13 -9.90 16.50
CA THR A 31 -17.54 -10.15 15.11
C THR A 31 -17.41 -8.86 14.34
N ILE A 32 -16.76 -8.91 13.18
CA ILE A 32 -16.46 -7.73 12.37
C ILE A 32 -17.03 -7.95 10.98
N SER A 33 -17.91 -7.05 10.56
CA SER A 33 -18.41 -6.95 9.19
C SER A 33 -17.90 -5.71 8.51
N ASP A 34 -17.78 -5.78 7.18
CA ASP A 34 -17.54 -4.61 6.36
C ASP A 34 -18.73 -3.63 6.50
N PRO A 35 -18.52 -2.41 7.01
CA PRO A 35 -19.58 -1.41 7.08
C PRO A 35 -20.15 -0.99 5.72
N PHE A 36 -19.44 -1.23 4.61
CA PHE A 36 -19.91 -0.90 3.27
C PHE A 36 -20.47 -2.10 2.52
N ASP A 37 -21.51 -1.82 1.74
CA ASP A 37 -21.93 -2.69 0.65
C ASP A 37 -21.20 -2.32 -0.65
N ALA A 38 -21.44 -3.10 -1.71
CA ALA A 38 -20.82 -2.87 -3.01
C ALA A 38 -21.14 -1.49 -3.60
N GLN A 39 -22.30 -0.90 -3.28
CA GLN A 39 -22.66 0.43 -3.78
C GLN A 39 -21.84 1.50 -3.08
N ALA A 40 -21.80 1.48 -1.74
CA ALA A 40 -21.00 2.40 -0.95
C ALA A 40 -19.50 2.31 -1.29
N GLU A 41 -18.99 1.10 -1.52
CA GLU A 41 -17.61 0.90 -1.97
C GLU A 41 -17.35 1.50 -3.35
N ASN A 42 -18.29 1.34 -4.29
CA ASN A 42 -18.19 1.96 -5.62
C ASN A 42 -18.24 3.50 -5.55
N GLU A 43 -19.04 4.07 -4.64
CA GLU A 43 -19.09 5.52 -4.41
C GLU A 43 -17.77 6.04 -3.83
N LEU A 44 -17.18 5.30 -2.88
CA LEU A 44 -15.87 5.63 -2.32
C LEU A 44 -14.78 5.57 -3.38
N ARG A 45 -14.78 4.50 -4.20
CA ARG A 45 -13.87 4.35 -5.34
C ARG A 45 -14.01 5.52 -6.30
N TRP A 46 -15.22 5.88 -6.70
CA TRP A 46 -15.44 7.04 -7.59
C TRP A 46 -14.88 8.33 -7.00
N TYR A 47 -15.09 8.59 -5.70
CA TYR A 47 -14.58 9.79 -5.05
C TYR A 47 -13.06 9.87 -5.11
N PHE A 48 -12.39 8.79 -4.71
CA PHE A 48 -10.94 8.75 -4.66
C PHE A 48 -10.34 8.69 -6.07
N GLU A 49 -10.82 7.81 -6.92
CA GLU A 49 -10.17 7.48 -8.19
C GLU A 49 -10.54 8.40 -9.36
N GLU A 50 -11.77 8.92 -9.40
CA GLU A 50 -12.26 9.73 -10.52
C GLU A 50 -12.42 11.21 -10.13
N TRP A 51 -13.11 11.48 -9.02
CA TRP A 51 -13.49 12.85 -8.68
C TRP A 51 -12.30 13.72 -8.28
N LEU A 52 -11.33 13.19 -7.53
CA LEU A 52 -10.12 13.94 -7.15
C LEU A 52 -9.27 14.38 -8.35
N ILE A 53 -9.39 13.70 -9.49
CA ILE A 53 -8.70 14.08 -10.74
C ILE A 53 -9.38 15.32 -11.36
N PHE A 54 -10.72 15.40 -11.29
CA PHE A 54 -11.50 16.48 -11.90
C PHE A 54 -12.64 16.97 -10.97
N PRO A 55 -12.32 17.70 -9.87
CA PRO A 55 -13.28 18.02 -8.80
C PRO A 55 -14.18 19.22 -9.13
N PHE A 56 -14.64 19.33 -10.37
CA PHE A 56 -15.46 20.47 -10.84
C PHE A 56 -16.96 20.14 -10.89
N THR A 57 -17.34 18.86 -10.91
CA THR A 57 -18.74 18.39 -10.96
C THR A 57 -19.01 17.41 -9.82
N GLY A 58 -20.27 17.13 -9.48
CA GLY A 58 -20.60 16.11 -8.48
C GLY A 58 -20.23 16.45 -7.03
N GLN A 59 -20.11 17.74 -6.67
CA GLN A 59 -19.68 18.17 -5.33
C GLN A 59 -20.51 17.58 -4.18
N VAL A 60 -21.84 17.47 -4.35
CA VAL A 60 -22.71 16.85 -3.32
C VAL A 60 -22.36 15.38 -3.14
N ARG A 61 -22.29 14.61 -4.24
CA ARG A 61 -21.87 13.20 -4.24
C ARG A 61 -20.49 13.01 -3.58
N ALA A 62 -19.56 13.92 -3.85
CA ALA A 62 -18.22 13.89 -3.28
C ALA A 62 -18.20 14.21 -1.78
N LEU A 63 -19.02 15.16 -1.32
CA LEU A 63 -19.19 15.43 0.12
C LEU A 63 -19.82 14.25 0.84
N ASP A 64 -20.81 13.61 0.23
CA ASP A 64 -21.47 12.42 0.80
C ASP A 64 -20.50 11.23 0.87
N ALA A 65 -19.71 10.99 -0.18
CA ALA A 65 -18.68 9.95 -0.19
C ALA A 65 -17.54 10.25 0.81
N ALA A 66 -17.12 11.51 0.96
CA ALA A 66 -16.16 11.89 1.99
C ALA A 66 -16.73 11.66 3.40
N ALA A 67 -17.99 12.03 3.65
CA ALA A 67 -18.65 11.82 4.93
C ALA A 67 -18.87 10.34 5.25
N SER A 68 -19.05 9.49 4.24
CA SER A 68 -19.24 8.05 4.44
C SER A 68 -18.01 7.38 5.07
N THR A 69 -16.79 7.87 4.82
CA THR A 69 -15.56 7.36 5.47
C THR A 69 -15.60 7.46 6.99
N ARG A 70 -16.15 8.57 7.52
CA ARG A 70 -16.34 8.73 8.97
C ARG A 70 -17.37 7.75 9.49
N THR A 71 -18.50 7.62 8.80
CA THR A 71 -19.56 6.66 9.18
C THR A 71 -19.03 5.22 9.19
N TYR A 72 -18.21 4.86 8.21
CA TYR A 72 -17.49 3.58 8.16
C TYR A 72 -16.62 3.41 9.40
N GLY A 73 -15.73 4.37 9.66
CA GLY A 73 -14.79 4.35 10.77
C GLY A 73 -15.45 4.25 12.15
N GLU A 74 -16.52 5.01 12.38
CA GLU A 74 -17.28 4.98 13.63
C GLU A 74 -18.07 3.67 13.80
N THR A 75 -18.48 3.05 12.70
CA THR A 75 -19.16 1.73 12.72
C THR A 75 -18.15 0.64 13.04
N LEU A 76 -16.99 0.63 12.38
CA LEU A 76 -15.90 -0.30 12.66
C LEU A 76 -15.40 -0.18 14.11
N PHE A 77 -15.24 1.05 14.60
CA PHE A 77 -14.85 1.30 15.99
C PHE A 77 -15.85 0.68 16.99
N ARG A 78 -17.16 0.86 16.77
CA ARG A 78 -18.19 0.30 17.65
C ARG A 78 -18.24 -1.23 17.65
N GLN A 79 -17.91 -1.86 16.52
CA GLN A 79 -17.80 -3.33 16.43
C GLN A 79 -16.66 -3.87 17.29
N LEU A 80 -15.54 -3.14 17.38
CA LEU A 80 -14.34 -3.55 18.14
C LEU A 80 -14.40 -3.18 19.62
N PHE A 81 -14.83 -1.96 19.93
CA PHE A 81 -14.71 -1.33 21.24
C PHE A 81 -16.09 -1.17 21.88
N HIS A 82 -16.51 -2.21 22.61
CA HIS A 82 -17.75 -2.25 23.38
C HIS A 82 -17.54 -3.07 24.66
N GLY A 83 -18.32 -2.79 25.70
CA GLY A 83 -18.14 -3.46 26.99
C GLY A 83 -16.71 -3.32 27.52
N ASP A 84 -16.06 -4.46 27.81
CA ASP A 84 -14.71 -4.51 28.39
C ASP A 84 -13.64 -3.95 27.45
N THR A 85 -13.73 -4.19 26.14
CA THR A 85 -12.72 -3.69 25.18
C THR A 85 -12.73 -2.16 25.08
N LEU A 86 -13.91 -1.53 25.24
CA LEU A 86 -14.00 -0.07 25.30
C LEU A 86 -13.39 0.48 26.59
N LEU A 87 -13.53 -0.24 27.70
CA LEU A 87 -12.91 0.15 28.98
C LEU A 87 -11.38 0.11 28.88
N GLU A 88 -10.83 -0.98 28.35
CA GLU A 88 -9.38 -1.12 28.16
C GLU A 88 -8.82 -0.07 27.20
N TYR A 89 -9.48 0.16 26.06
CA TYR A 89 -9.13 1.24 25.14
C TYR A 89 -9.07 2.61 25.85
N LYS A 90 -10.09 2.95 26.64
CA LYS A 90 -10.15 4.22 27.38
C LYS A 90 -9.08 4.33 28.46
N MET A 91 -8.72 3.22 29.11
CA MET A 91 -7.63 3.18 30.08
C MET A 91 -6.29 3.47 29.39
N GLY A 92 -5.98 2.77 28.29
CA GLY A 92 -4.76 3.06 27.53
C GLY A 92 -4.71 4.48 26.97
N LEU A 93 -5.87 5.03 26.57
CA LEU A 93 -5.96 6.42 26.13
C LEU A 93 -5.64 7.41 27.25
N ARG A 94 -6.11 7.15 28.46
CA ARG A 94 -5.80 7.96 29.64
C ARG A 94 -4.33 7.89 30.01
N ASP A 95 -3.73 6.70 29.95
CA ASP A 95 -2.39 6.45 30.48
C ASP A 95 -1.28 6.96 29.55
N GLY A 96 -1.44 6.79 28.23
CA GLY A 96 -0.40 7.13 27.24
C GLY A 96 -0.84 8.10 26.14
N GLY A 97 -2.14 8.36 25.99
CA GLY A 97 -2.69 9.08 24.84
C GLY A 97 -2.59 8.30 23.53
N LEU A 98 -3.16 8.86 22.46
CA LEU A 98 -3.16 8.23 21.13
C LEU A 98 -1.76 7.99 20.56
N ALA A 99 -0.81 8.91 20.82
CA ALA A 99 0.55 8.83 20.28
C ALA A 99 1.37 7.64 20.82
N GLN A 100 0.94 7.02 21.93
CA GLN A 100 1.56 5.82 22.48
C GLN A 100 0.75 4.54 22.18
N MET A 101 -0.28 4.64 21.35
CA MET A 101 -1.03 3.49 20.86
C MET A 101 -0.44 2.96 19.57
N GLN A 102 -0.73 1.69 19.29
CA GLN A 102 -0.49 1.06 18.00
C GLN A 102 -1.61 0.05 17.75
N LEU A 103 -2.18 0.04 16.55
CA LEU A 103 -3.08 -1.02 16.10
C LEU A 103 -2.33 -1.99 15.21
N GLU A 104 -2.42 -3.27 15.52
CA GLU A 104 -1.89 -4.36 14.71
C GLU A 104 -3.05 -5.22 14.20
N ILE A 105 -3.17 -5.36 12.89
CA ILE A 105 -4.19 -6.19 12.22
C ILE A 105 -3.52 -7.46 11.73
N ARG A 106 -4.14 -8.60 12.02
CA ARG A 106 -3.72 -9.94 11.58
C ARG A 106 -4.92 -10.70 11.00
N GLY A 107 -4.79 -11.26 9.81
CA GLY A 107 -5.84 -12.08 9.23
C GLY A 107 -5.60 -12.43 7.77
N THR A 108 -6.66 -12.85 7.10
CA THR A 108 -6.65 -13.14 5.67
C THR A 108 -6.56 -11.86 4.83
N PRO A 109 -6.23 -11.96 3.52
CA PRO A 109 -6.28 -10.81 2.62
C PRO A 109 -7.63 -10.09 2.63
N ALA A 110 -8.75 -10.82 2.69
CA ALA A 110 -10.10 -10.22 2.77
C ALA A 110 -10.30 -9.41 4.07
N PHE A 111 -9.80 -9.90 5.20
CA PHE A 111 -9.83 -9.16 6.47
C PHE A 111 -8.93 -7.92 6.43
N HIS A 112 -7.79 -8.01 5.73
CA HIS A 112 -6.97 -6.85 5.45
C HIS A 112 -7.65 -5.87 4.47
N ALA A 113 -8.56 -6.29 3.61
CA ALA A 113 -9.21 -5.36 2.69
C ALA A 113 -10.13 -4.32 3.38
N LEU A 114 -10.55 -4.56 4.63
CA LEU A 114 -11.31 -3.58 5.41
C LEU A 114 -10.52 -2.26 5.55
N HIS A 115 -11.24 -1.13 5.50
CA HIS A 115 -10.66 0.22 5.57
C HIS A 115 -10.29 0.61 7.01
N TRP A 116 -9.39 -0.16 7.65
CA TRP A 116 -8.98 0.01 9.05
C TRP A 116 -8.51 1.42 9.37
N GLU A 117 -7.85 2.08 8.41
CA GLU A 117 -7.30 3.42 8.53
C GLU A 117 -8.39 4.49 8.70
N THR A 118 -9.64 4.20 8.34
CA THR A 118 -10.79 5.09 8.58
C THR A 118 -11.27 5.07 10.03
N MET A 119 -10.81 4.12 10.86
CA MET A 119 -11.30 3.91 12.22
C MET A 119 -11.36 5.22 13.02
N TRP A 120 -12.55 5.50 13.56
CA TRP A 120 -12.87 6.79 14.16
C TRP A 120 -13.51 6.59 15.53
N ASP A 121 -12.84 7.04 16.59
CA ASP A 121 -13.44 7.16 17.92
C ASP A 121 -14.36 8.39 17.94
N PRO A 122 -15.68 8.26 18.17
CA PRO A 122 -16.61 9.38 18.15
C PRO A 122 -16.28 10.51 19.15
N GLN A 123 -15.44 10.24 20.15
CA GLN A 123 -14.98 11.24 21.13
C GLN A 123 -13.75 12.02 20.65
N GLN A 124 -13.16 11.64 19.52
CA GLN A 124 -11.98 12.29 18.92
C GLN A 124 -12.38 13.17 17.72
N GLY A 125 -11.57 14.19 17.46
CA GLY A 125 -11.80 15.14 16.36
C GLY A 125 -11.28 14.69 14.98
N GLN A 126 -10.57 13.56 14.91
CA GLN A 126 -9.93 13.07 13.68
C GLN A 126 -9.86 11.52 13.67
N PRO A 127 -9.65 10.88 12.51
CA PRO A 127 -9.45 9.43 12.43
C PRO A 127 -8.23 9.00 13.25
N LEU A 128 -8.27 7.78 13.80
CA LEU A 128 -7.18 7.26 14.62
C LEU A 128 -5.87 7.17 13.83
N ALA A 129 -5.91 6.82 12.54
CA ALA A 129 -4.73 6.65 11.70
C ALA A 129 -3.87 7.92 11.54
N VAL A 130 -4.42 9.11 11.85
CA VAL A 130 -3.64 10.37 11.85
C VAL A 130 -2.60 10.40 12.96
N THR A 131 -2.86 9.73 14.08
CA THR A 131 -1.99 9.76 15.27
C THR A 131 -1.48 8.37 15.68
N VAL A 132 -2.26 7.33 15.42
CA VAL A 132 -2.02 5.97 15.83
C VAL A 132 -1.49 5.17 14.64
N PRO A 133 -0.31 4.52 14.73
CA PRO A 133 0.18 3.65 13.66
C PRO A 133 -0.69 2.41 13.50
N PHE A 134 -1.06 2.11 12.25
CA PHE A 134 -1.72 0.87 11.84
C PHE A 134 -0.69 -0.05 11.19
N VAL A 135 -0.59 -1.28 11.68
CA VAL A 135 0.37 -2.28 11.21
C VAL A 135 -0.37 -3.53 10.78
N ARG A 136 -0.22 -3.91 9.51
CA ARG A 136 -0.71 -5.19 8.99
C ARG A 136 0.40 -6.21 9.14
N ALA A 137 0.19 -7.23 9.96
CA ALA A 137 1.18 -8.25 10.24
C ALA A 137 0.84 -9.54 9.50
N ASN A 138 1.82 -10.07 8.77
CA ASN A 138 1.76 -11.40 8.18
C ASN A 138 2.31 -12.41 9.20
N ASP A 139 1.48 -13.38 9.59
CA ASP A 139 1.86 -14.42 10.56
C ASP A 139 2.83 -15.47 9.98
N ASN A 140 2.97 -15.52 8.65
CA ASN A 140 3.90 -16.39 7.95
C ASN A 140 4.81 -15.59 6.98
N PRO A 141 5.71 -14.73 7.50
CA PRO A 141 6.62 -13.99 6.65
C PRO A 141 7.62 -14.97 5.99
N PRO A 142 7.96 -14.79 4.71
CA PRO A 142 9.01 -15.58 4.08
C PRO A 142 10.34 -15.39 4.83
N PRO A 143 11.21 -16.41 4.92
CA PRO A 143 12.51 -16.29 5.56
C PRO A 143 13.40 -15.33 4.75
N LEU A 144 13.39 -14.06 5.14
CA LEU A 144 14.19 -13.00 4.54
C LEU A 144 15.51 -12.87 5.30
N HIS A 145 16.59 -13.36 4.69
CA HIS A 145 17.95 -13.12 5.20
C HIS A 145 18.52 -11.86 4.54
N LEU A 146 18.15 -10.70 5.08
CA LEU A 146 18.66 -9.41 4.64
C LEU A 146 19.76 -8.91 5.58
N ARG A 147 20.88 -8.47 5.01
CA ARG A 147 22.01 -7.86 5.70
C ARG A 147 22.33 -6.51 5.04
N PRO A 148 21.51 -5.47 5.26
CA PRO A 148 21.81 -4.15 4.74
C PRO A 148 23.19 -3.69 5.25
N LYS A 149 23.93 -2.98 4.40
CA LYS A 149 25.28 -2.53 4.72
C LYS A 149 25.21 -1.36 5.70
N PRO A 150 25.92 -1.40 6.85
CA PRO A 150 26.01 -0.25 7.73
C PRO A 150 26.55 0.98 6.99
N SER A 151 25.88 2.11 7.13
CA SER A 151 26.22 3.36 6.44
C SER A 151 26.04 4.55 7.38
N PRO A 152 26.93 5.57 7.33
CA PRO A 152 26.73 6.82 8.05
C PRO A 152 25.61 7.69 7.46
N THR A 153 25.10 7.30 6.27
CA THR A 153 23.97 7.94 5.60
C THR A 153 22.86 6.95 5.30
N LEU A 154 21.61 7.40 5.44
CA LEU A 154 20.44 6.66 4.98
C LEU A 154 20.33 6.78 3.45
N ASN A 155 20.74 5.76 2.73
CA ASN A 155 20.67 5.73 1.27
C ASN A 155 19.28 5.27 0.82
N ILE A 156 18.58 6.15 0.09
CA ILE A 156 17.21 5.98 -0.39
C ILE A 156 17.22 6.01 -1.91
N LEU A 157 16.62 5.01 -2.54
CA LEU A 157 16.39 4.98 -3.98
C LEU A 157 14.94 5.34 -4.27
N LEU A 158 14.72 6.34 -5.12
CA LEU A 158 13.40 6.75 -5.56
C LEU A 158 13.17 6.24 -6.98
N MET A 159 12.13 5.43 -7.15
CA MET A 159 11.69 4.90 -8.43
C MET A 159 10.34 5.51 -8.79
N VAL A 160 10.29 6.26 -9.89
CA VAL A 160 9.08 6.97 -10.32
C VAL A 160 8.75 6.57 -11.74
N ALA A 161 7.57 5.98 -11.91
CA ALA A 161 7.00 5.66 -13.21
C ALA A 161 5.63 6.34 -13.36
N ARG A 162 5.43 6.90 -14.55
CA ARG A 162 4.26 7.68 -14.96
C ARG A 162 3.97 7.38 -16.43
N PRO A 163 3.53 6.15 -16.74
CA PRO A 163 3.37 5.69 -18.10
C PRO A 163 2.34 6.51 -18.89
N ARG A 164 1.36 7.17 -18.25
CA ARG A 164 0.33 7.98 -18.92
C ARG A 164 0.67 9.47 -18.99
N GLY A 165 1.85 9.88 -18.54
CA GLY A 165 2.34 11.25 -18.64
C GLY A 165 1.41 12.26 -17.96
N ARG A 166 0.71 13.09 -18.76
CA ARG A 166 -0.24 14.11 -18.26
C ARG A 166 -1.53 13.52 -17.68
N GLY A 167 -1.85 12.26 -17.98
CA GLY A 167 -2.96 11.53 -17.37
C GLY A 167 -2.64 11.03 -15.96
N ASP A 168 -1.38 11.09 -15.53
CA ASP A 168 -0.98 10.73 -14.18
C ASP A 168 -0.84 11.97 -13.29
N VAL A 169 -1.12 11.81 -11.99
CA VAL A 169 -0.87 12.85 -11.00
C VAL A 169 0.63 13.20 -11.00
N GLY A 170 0.92 14.50 -11.09
CA GLY A 170 2.28 15.00 -11.24
C GLY A 170 3.21 14.57 -10.10
N TYR A 171 4.43 14.15 -10.44
CA TYR A 171 5.51 13.72 -9.54
C TYR A 171 5.83 14.66 -8.36
N ARG A 172 5.45 15.93 -8.44
CA ARG A 172 5.79 16.95 -7.42
C ARG A 172 4.98 16.83 -6.13
N THR A 173 3.92 16.02 -6.11
CA THR A 173 2.95 16.04 -5.01
C THR A 173 3.43 15.24 -3.78
N ILE A 174 4.21 14.16 -3.95
CA ILE A 174 4.61 13.29 -2.83
C ILE A 174 6.12 13.20 -2.63
N SER A 175 6.87 13.00 -3.71
CA SER A 175 8.33 12.78 -3.62
C SER A 175 9.10 14.02 -3.15
N ARG A 176 8.63 15.23 -3.50
CA ARG A 176 9.29 16.49 -3.13
C ARG A 176 9.15 16.82 -1.64
N PRO A 177 7.95 16.78 -1.03
CA PRO A 177 7.80 16.93 0.42
C PRO A 177 8.63 15.93 1.23
N LEU A 178 8.80 14.70 0.75
CA LEU A 178 9.65 13.70 1.40
C LEU A 178 11.13 14.12 1.41
N VAL A 179 11.67 14.53 0.26
CA VAL A 179 13.05 15.02 0.18
C VAL A 179 13.25 16.30 1.00
N GLU A 180 12.28 17.21 1.00
CA GLU A 180 12.29 18.43 1.80
C GLU A 180 12.26 18.10 3.31
N SER A 181 11.40 17.18 3.75
CA SER A 181 11.31 16.76 5.15
C SER A 181 12.58 16.06 5.66
N LEU A 182 13.21 15.23 4.82
CA LEU A 182 14.50 14.60 5.16
C LEU A 182 15.60 15.66 5.35
N ARG A 183 15.60 16.71 4.53
CA ARG A 183 16.54 17.83 4.63
C ARG A 183 16.30 18.65 5.89
N ASP A 184 15.05 18.98 6.20
CA ASP A 184 14.67 19.78 7.37
C ASP A 184 14.91 19.03 8.68
N GLY A 185 14.69 17.71 8.67
CA GLY A 185 14.99 16.82 9.80
C GLY A 185 16.48 16.61 10.08
N LYS A 186 17.39 17.21 9.29
CA LYS A 186 18.86 17.04 9.37
C LYS A 186 19.32 15.58 9.33
N LEU A 187 18.49 14.69 8.77
CA LEU A 187 18.87 13.31 8.52
C LEU A 187 19.95 13.30 7.44
N ARG A 188 21.06 12.62 7.70
CA ARG A 188 22.09 12.40 6.68
C ARG A 188 21.58 11.37 5.70
N ALA A 189 20.77 11.80 4.73
CA ALA A 189 20.20 10.94 3.71
C ALA A 189 20.88 11.19 2.35
N ASN A 190 21.12 10.11 1.60
CA ASN A 190 21.50 10.18 0.20
C ASN A 190 20.32 9.69 -0.64
N VAL A 191 19.76 10.56 -1.47
CA VAL A 191 18.60 10.24 -2.31
C VAL A 191 19.05 10.15 -3.76
N ALA A 192 18.91 8.97 -4.36
CA ALA A 192 19.10 8.76 -5.79
C ALA A 192 17.74 8.57 -6.46
N ILE A 193 17.59 9.04 -7.70
CA ILE A 193 16.35 8.91 -8.48
C ILE A 193 16.66 8.11 -9.74
N VAL A 194 15.89 7.05 -10.00
CA VAL A 194 16.00 6.27 -11.24
C VAL A 194 15.27 7.01 -12.36
N ARG A 195 15.97 7.25 -13.48
CA ARG A 195 15.41 7.83 -14.71
C ARG A 195 16.05 7.12 -15.93
N PRO A 196 15.28 6.75 -16.97
CA PRO A 196 13.82 6.83 -17.06
C PRO A 196 13.12 5.88 -16.08
N GLY A 197 11.81 6.03 -15.90
CA GLY A 197 11.00 5.22 -14.97
C GLY A 197 10.71 3.80 -15.47
N THR A 198 11.66 3.13 -16.13
CA THR A 198 11.50 1.77 -16.70
C THR A 198 12.05 0.71 -15.75
N TYR A 199 11.55 -0.53 -15.83
CA TYR A 199 12.08 -1.64 -15.03
C TYR A 199 13.56 -1.91 -15.32
N ARG A 200 13.95 -1.85 -16.60
CA ARG A 200 15.35 -1.96 -17.02
C ARG A 200 16.26 -0.94 -16.35
N ALA A 201 15.84 0.33 -16.29
CA ALA A 201 16.64 1.38 -15.67
C ALA A 201 16.84 1.13 -14.16
N LEU A 202 15.83 0.57 -13.48
CA LEU A 202 15.95 0.15 -12.08
C LEU A 202 17.00 -0.97 -11.92
N VAL A 203 16.92 -2.01 -12.74
CA VAL A 203 17.89 -3.13 -12.71
C VAL A 203 19.31 -2.63 -13.01
N ASP A 204 19.49 -1.88 -14.10
CA ASP A 204 20.79 -1.34 -14.50
C ASP A 204 21.41 -0.45 -13.40
N HIS A 205 20.58 0.37 -12.75
CA HIS A 205 20.99 1.24 -11.64
C HIS A 205 21.43 0.45 -10.41
N LEU A 206 20.65 -0.55 -10.00
CA LEU A 206 20.97 -1.40 -8.85
C LEU A 206 22.23 -2.23 -9.09
N GLU A 207 22.42 -2.77 -10.30
CA GLU A 207 23.65 -3.48 -10.67
C GLU A 207 24.87 -2.56 -10.73
N ALA A 208 24.72 -1.33 -11.23
CA ALA A 208 25.79 -0.33 -11.16
C ALA A 208 26.16 0.01 -9.71
N SER A 209 25.15 0.20 -8.86
CA SER A 209 25.34 0.46 -7.44
C SER A 209 26.04 -0.70 -6.72
N ARG A 210 25.63 -1.95 -6.98
CA ARG A 210 26.28 -3.16 -6.46
C ARG A 210 27.75 -3.22 -6.87
N ARG A 211 28.07 -2.97 -8.15
CA ARG A 211 29.46 -2.95 -8.63
C ARG A 211 30.31 -1.88 -7.96
N GLN A 212 29.73 -0.73 -7.64
CA GLN A 212 30.46 0.40 -7.05
C GLN A 212 30.57 0.32 -5.52
N HIS A 213 29.54 -0.16 -4.84
CA HIS A 213 29.39 -0.05 -3.38
C HIS A 213 29.25 -1.40 -2.66
N GLY A 214 29.04 -2.50 -3.39
CA GLY A 214 28.64 -3.80 -2.86
C GLY A 214 27.14 -3.92 -2.61
N ASP A 215 26.70 -5.09 -2.16
CA ASP A 215 25.30 -5.36 -1.78
C ASP A 215 24.85 -4.54 -0.58
N GLY A 216 23.53 -4.33 -0.48
CA GLY A 216 22.92 -3.67 0.68
C GLY A 216 23.22 -2.18 0.79
N TYR A 217 23.66 -1.53 -0.29
CA TYR A 217 23.97 -0.10 -0.29
C TYR A 217 22.74 0.77 -0.06
N TYR A 218 21.62 0.45 -0.71
CA TYR A 218 20.32 1.11 -0.49
C TYR A 218 19.59 0.45 0.67
N HIS A 219 19.05 1.27 1.58
CA HIS A 219 18.29 0.80 2.74
C HIS A 219 16.79 0.87 2.49
N ILE A 220 16.37 1.84 1.68
CA ILE A 220 14.98 2.10 1.35
C ILE A 220 14.88 2.25 -0.16
N ILE A 221 13.90 1.60 -0.77
CA ILE A 221 13.38 1.98 -2.07
C ILE A 221 11.98 2.58 -1.90
N HIS A 222 11.72 3.70 -2.55
CA HIS A 222 10.40 4.31 -2.60
C HIS A 222 9.88 4.21 -4.04
N PHE A 223 8.81 3.46 -4.22
CA PHE A 223 8.11 3.32 -5.49
C PHE A 223 6.95 4.31 -5.52
N ASP A 224 7.04 5.24 -6.45
CA ASP A 224 5.99 6.20 -6.78
C ASP A 224 5.51 5.87 -8.19
N LEU A 225 4.60 4.90 -8.30
CA LEU A 225 4.11 4.31 -9.55
C LEU A 225 2.77 3.61 -9.33
N HIS A 226 2.05 3.27 -10.39
CA HIS A 226 0.74 2.60 -10.25
C HIS A 226 0.88 1.12 -9.87
N GLY A 227 -0.09 0.62 -9.12
CA GLY A 227 -0.24 -0.81 -8.82
C GLY A 227 -1.56 -1.35 -9.36
N SER A 228 -1.64 -2.66 -9.55
CA SER A 228 -2.89 -3.35 -9.88
C SER A 228 -2.93 -4.76 -9.32
N LEU A 229 -4.13 -5.24 -8.98
CA LEU A 229 -4.42 -6.65 -8.69
C LEU A 229 -5.23 -7.22 -9.85
N LEU A 230 -4.62 -8.12 -10.62
CA LEU A 230 -5.21 -8.63 -11.86
C LEU A 230 -5.43 -10.13 -11.77
N THR A 231 -6.55 -10.60 -12.33
CA THR A 231 -6.69 -12.01 -12.72
C THR A 231 -5.86 -12.31 -13.96
N TYR A 232 -5.62 -13.59 -14.24
CA TYR A 232 -4.85 -13.97 -15.43
C TYR A 232 -5.51 -13.47 -16.73
N GLU A 233 -6.84 -13.53 -16.84
CA GLU A 233 -7.58 -13.02 -17.99
C GLU A 233 -7.42 -11.50 -18.15
N GLN A 234 -7.53 -10.74 -17.06
CA GLN A 234 -7.34 -9.29 -17.08
C GLN A 234 -5.91 -8.91 -17.47
N TYR A 235 -4.91 -9.60 -16.91
CA TYR A 235 -3.51 -9.43 -17.30
C TYR A 235 -3.31 -9.65 -18.80
N GLN A 236 -3.88 -10.72 -19.37
CA GLN A 236 -3.79 -11.00 -20.80
C GLN A 236 -4.44 -9.90 -21.66
N GLN A 237 -5.56 -9.33 -21.22
CA GLN A 237 -6.21 -8.22 -21.94
C GLN A 237 -5.32 -6.96 -21.94
N VAL A 238 -4.74 -6.59 -20.81
CA VAL A 238 -3.84 -5.43 -20.70
C VAL A 238 -2.58 -5.64 -21.54
N GLU A 239 -1.98 -6.84 -21.48
CA GLU A 239 -0.83 -7.22 -22.30
C GLU A 239 -1.13 -7.13 -23.80
N GLN A 240 -2.29 -7.63 -24.26
CA GLN A 240 -2.68 -7.58 -25.67
C GLN A 240 -2.81 -6.14 -26.18
N VAL A 241 -3.33 -5.22 -25.37
CA VAL A 241 -3.43 -3.80 -25.70
C VAL A 241 -2.03 -3.16 -25.83
N ASN A 242 -1.09 -3.54 -24.95
CA ASN A 242 0.28 -3.02 -24.97
C ASN A 242 1.14 -3.62 -26.10
N ALA A 243 0.84 -4.87 -26.50
CA ALA A 243 1.58 -5.69 -27.47
C ALA A 243 1.28 -5.39 -28.95
N ALA A 244 0.52 -4.34 -29.30
CA ALA A 244 0.21 -3.96 -30.69
C ALA A 244 1.42 -3.61 -31.58
N SER A 245 2.65 -3.73 -31.07
CA SER A 245 3.89 -3.73 -31.85
C SER A 245 4.58 -5.09 -31.69
N GLN A 246 4.18 -6.04 -32.53
CA GLN A 246 4.78 -7.38 -32.65
C GLN A 246 6.28 -7.28 -32.92
N LEU A 247 7.07 -8.11 -32.21
CA LEU A 247 8.52 -8.42 -32.38
C LEU A 247 9.52 -7.82 -31.36
N VAL A 248 9.08 -7.20 -30.26
CA VAL A 248 10.01 -6.81 -29.18
C VAL A 248 9.90 -7.80 -28.03
N TYR A 249 11.05 -8.35 -27.62
CA TYR A 249 11.19 -9.24 -26.47
C TYR A 249 10.40 -8.70 -25.27
N LYS A 250 9.64 -9.58 -24.60
CA LYS A 250 8.96 -9.34 -23.32
C LYS A 250 9.85 -8.51 -22.37
N GLY A 251 9.25 -7.69 -21.52
CA GLY A 251 9.92 -6.73 -20.63
C GLY A 251 11.25 -7.22 -20.04
N TYR A 252 12.23 -6.31 -19.90
CA TYR A 252 13.64 -6.64 -19.70
C TYR A 252 13.89 -7.72 -18.64
N GLY A 253 14.22 -8.94 -19.09
CA GLY A 253 14.58 -10.07 -18.21
C GLY A 253 13.43 -10.60 -17.36
N GLN A 254 12.19 -10.24 -17.63
CA GLN A 254 11.03 -10.70 -16.87
C GLN A 254 10.66 -12.14 -17.27
N PRO A 255 10.36 -13.03 -16.30
CA PRO A 255 9.88 -14.36 -16.59
C PRO A 255 8.49 -14.31 -17.24
N GLU A 256 8.15 -15.36 -18.01
CA GLU A 256 6.80 -15.51 -18.50
C GLU A 256 5.83 -15.73 -17.33
N VAL A 257 4.77 -14.92 -17.29
CA VAL A 257 3.68 -15.08 -16.33
C VAL A 257 2.82 -16.27 -16.76
N ALA A 258 3.05 -17.42 -16.12
CA ALA A 258 2.22 -18.61 -16.29
C ALA A 258 0.78 -18.35 -15.82
N ALA A 259 -0.20 -19.11 -16.34
CA ALA A 259 -1.59 -19.04 -15.90
C ALA A 259 -1.71 -19.23 -14.38
N TYR A 260 -2.61 -18.46 -13.76
CA TYR A 260 -2.84 -18.48 -12.31
C TYR A 260 -4.31 -18.24 -11.99
N ASP A 261 -4.74 -18.82 -10.87
CA ASP A 261 -6.06 -18.57 -10.29
C ASP A 261 -6.00 -17.40 -9.31
N GLY A 262 -7.12 -16.72 -9.13
CA GLY A 262 -7.23 -15.55 -8.24
C GLY A 262 -6.53 -14.32 -8.82
N PHE A 263 -5.84 -13.57 -7.95
CA PHE A 263 -5.23 -12.29 -8.29
C PHE A 263 -3.72 -12.33 -8.06
N LYS A 264 -2.98 -11.58 -8.88
CA LYS A 264 -1.57 -11.25 -8.64
C LYS A 264 -1.35 -9.75 -8.69
N ALA A 265 -0.39 -9.27 -7.91
CA ALA A 265 -0.04 -7.87 -7.84
C ALA A 265 1.01 -7.50 -8.89
N PHE A 266 0.80 -6.37 -9.56
CA PHE A 266 1.70 -5.82 -10.56
C PHE A 266 2.02 -4.37 -10.23
N LEU A 267 3.25 -3.97 -10.52
CA LEU A 267 3.70 -2.58 -10.51
C LEU A 267 3.89 -2.11 -11.94
N ALA A 268 3.32 -0.94 -12.28
CA ALA A 268 3.33 -0.38 -13.61
C ALA A 268 4.53 0.56 -13.83
N PHE A 269 5.50 0.09 -14.61
CA PHE A 269 6.67 0.87 -15.03
C PHE A 269 6.39 1.59 -16.36
N ASN A 270 7.24 2.55 -16.72
CA ASN A 270 7.21 3.11 -18.07
C ASN A 270 7.62 2.03 -19.08
N GLY A 271 6.84 1.88 -20.14
CA GLY A 271 7.22 1.09 -21.30
C GLY A 271 8.31 1.77 -22.14
N GLU A 272 8.78 1.07 -23.18
CA GLU A 272 9.81 1.60 -24.09
C GLU A 272 9.31 2.80 -24.93
N GLN A 273 8.00 2.91 -25.12
CA GLN A 273 7.35 4.02 -25.82
C GLN A 273 6.54 4.86 -24.83
N GLU A 274 6.53 6.19 -25.04
CA GLU A 274 5.72 7.11 -24.26
C GLU A 274 4.23 6.73 -24.36
N GLY A 275 3.52 6.70 -23.24
CA GLY A 275 2.12 6.25 -23.17
C GLY A 275 1.93 4.75 -22.94
N LYS A 276 2.99 3.92 -23.00
CA LYS A 276 2.92 2.49 -22.70
C LYS A 276 3.34 2.18 -21.27
N SER A 277 2.71 1.16 -20.69
CA SER A 277 3.05 0.61 -19.37
C SER A 277 3.76 -0.73 -19.53
N ASP A 278 4.74 -1.01 -18.66
CA ASP A 278 5.39 -2.31 -18.48
C ASP A 278 4.99 -2.86 -17.11
N LEU A 279 4.14 -3.89 -17.10
CA LEU A 279 3.63 -4.50 -15.87
C LEU A 279 4.63 -5.51 -15.33
N VAL A 280 5.18 -5.24 -14.15
CA VAL A 280 6.13 -6.13 -13.48
C VAL A 280 5.47 -6.80 -12.29
N LEU A 281 5.53 -8.13 -12.25
CA LEU A 281 4.98 -8.93 -11.16
C LEU A 281 5.66 -8.60 -9.82
N ASP A 282 4.89 -8.51 -8.74
CA ASP A 282 5.37 -8.23 -7.39
C ASP A 282 6.50 -9.16 -6.93
N SER A 283 6.42 -10.46 -7.25
CA SER A 283 7.45 -11.44 -6.91
C SER A 283 8.78 -11.13 -7.60
N VAL A 284 8.75 -10.64 -8.85
CA VAL A 284 9.95 -10.24 -9.61
C VAL A 284 10.60 -9.02 -8.95
N ILE A 285 9.79 -8.06 -8.48
CA ILE A 285 10.29 -6.90 -7.74
C ILE A 285 10.87 -7.34 -6.38
N ALA A 286 10.17 -8.22 -5.64
CA ALA A 286 10.64 -8.74 -4.36
C ALA A 286 11.99 -9.46 -4.49
N ASP A 287 12.14 -10.32 -5.49
CA ASP A 287 13.39 -11.03 -5.79
C ASP A 287 14.53 -10.06 -6.12
N LEU A 288 14.25 -9.01 -6.91
CA LEU A 288 15.22 -7.96 -7.22
C LEU A 288 15.70 -7.27 -5.95
N LEU A 289 14.78 -6.81 -5.08
CA LEU A 289 15.13 -6.14 -3.83
C LEU A 289 15.90 -7.05 -2.87
N GLN A 290 15.50 -8.31 -2.77
CA GLN A 290 16.18 -9.31 -1.95
C GLN A 290 17.61 -9.56 -2.45
N SER A 291 17.81 -9.66 -3.77
CA SER A 291 19.12 -9.84 -4.37
C SER A 291 20.06 -8.66 -4.05
N HIS A 292 19.54 -7.44 -3.97
CA HIS A 292 20.29 -6.23 -3.62
C HIS A 292 20.30 -5.92 -2.13
N GLN A 293 19.71 -6.78 -1.30
CA GLN A 293 19.65 -6.67 0.16
C GLN A 293 18.97 -5.38 0.65
N ILE A 294 17.92 -4.94 -0.05
CA ILE A 294 17.15 -3.73 0.30
C ILE A 294 16.00 -4.14 1.24
N PRO A 295 16.02 -3.73 2.53
CA PRO A 295 15.08 -4.22 3.53
C PRO A 295 13.73 -3.51 3.58
N ILE A 296 13.63 -2.31 3.02
CA ILE A 296 12.42 -1.48 3.14
C ILE A 296 11.99 -1.02 1.75
N ALA A 297 10.75 -1.34 1.40
CA ALA A 297 10.05 -0.77 0.25
C ALA A 297 8.89 0.10 0.75
N ILE A 298 8.80 1.32 0.23
CA ILE A 298 7.66 2.21 0.42
C ILE A 298 6.90 2.24 -0.90
N LEU A 299 5.60 1.96 -0.86
CA LEU A 299 4.75 1.89 -2.04
C LEU A 299 3.73 3.02 -1.98
N ASN A 300 3.90 4.00 -2.86
CA ASN A 300 2.83 4.93 -3.24
C ASN A 300 2.22 4.40 -4.53
N ALA A 301 1.50 3.29 -4.41
CA ALA A 301 0.84 2.61 -5.50
C ALA A 301 -0.62 2.40 -5.13
N CYS A 302 -1.51 3.04 -5.87
CA CYS A 302 -2.94 2.87 -5.68
C CYS A 302 -3.37 1.46 -6.06
N GLN A 303 -4.45 1.01 -5.40
CA GLN A 303 -4.96 -0.37 -5.38
C GLN A 303 -4.10 -1.44 -4.69
N SER A 304 -2.96 -1.10 -4.06
CA SER A 304 -2.17 -2.09 -3.30
C SER A 304 -2.90 -2.72 -2.09
N GLY A 305 -4.06 -2.18 -1.69
CA GLY A 305 -4.96 -2.73 -0.67
C GLY A 305 -6.38 -3.09 -1.12
N MET A 306 -6.75 -2.89 -2.41
CA MET A 306 -8.12 -3.14 -2.91
C MET A 306 -8.17 -4.37 -3.81
N GLN A 307 -8.98 -5.38 -3.46
CA GLN A 307 -9.09 -6.65 -4.20
C GLN A 307 -9.83 -6.54 -5.56
N LEU A 308 -10.26 -5.36 -6.00
CA LEU A 308 -11.13 -5.22 -7.19
C LEU A 308 -10.81 -3.95 -8.02
N GLY A 309 -10.20 -4.14 -9.21
CA GLY A 309 -10.15 -3.09 -10.24
C GLY A 309 -9.17 -3.37 -11.37
N ALA A 310 -9.66 -3.32 -12.62
CA ALA A 310 -8.82 -3.37 -13.84
C ALA A 310 -8.34 -1.97 -14.28
N GLN A 311 -8.56 -0.94 -13.45
CA GLN A 311 -8.14 0.44 -13.76
C GLN A 311 -7.09 0.88 -12.74
N GLU A 312 -5.88 1.06 -13.25
CA GLU A 312 -4.76 1.63 -12.51
C GLU A 312 -5.06 3.11 -12.25
N THR A 313 -5.24 3.45 -10.98
CA THR A 313 -5.30 4.85 -10.55
C THR A 313 -4.08 5.13 -9.70
N SER A 314 -3.69 6.41 -9.58
CA SER A 314 -2.66 6.91 -8.67
C SER A 314 -3.32 8.02 -7.89
N LEU A 315 -3.35 7.88 -6.59
CA LEU A 315 -3.73 8.92 -5.66
C LEU A 315 -2.54 9.25 -4.79
N GLY A 316 -2.43 10.55 -4.55
CA GLY A 316 -1.42 11.19 -3.73
C GLY A 316 -1.52 10.78 -2.27
#